data_AF-A0A840MMR2-F1
#
_entry.id   AF-A0A840MMR2-F1
#
_cell.length_a   1.000
_cell.length_b   1.000
_cell.length_c   1.000
_cell.angle_alpha   90.00
_cell.angle_beta   90.00
_cell.angle_gamma   90.00
#
_symmetry.space_group_name_H-M   'P 1'
#
loop_
_entity.id
_entity.type
_entity.pdbx_description
1 polymer ?
#
loop_
_entity_poly.entity_id
_entity_poly.type
_entity_poly.pdbx_seq_one_letter_code
_entity_poly.pdbx_strand_id
1 'polypeptide(L)' 'MSDTLLSFDELKEMTGFKTAPRICGWLDANRIAYLKSGRGRPLVSRAVLRVALGEMPVSGSALQAERSINFKKLADAVRR' A
#
# COMPACT_ATOMS: atom_id res chain seq x y z
N MET A 1 3.82 -15.18 -6.58
CA MET A 1 4.20 -14.60 -5.27
C MET A 1 2.96 -14.66 -4.39
N SER A 2 3.00 -15.41 -3.30
CA SER A 2 1.84 -15.65 -2.44
C SER A 2 1.47 -14.36 -1.71
N ASP A 3 0.34 -13.73 -2.08
CA ASP A 3 -0.20 -12.59 -1.32
C ASP A 3 -0.76 -13.12 0.00
N THR A 4 0.08 -13.16 1.03
CA THR A 4 -0.32 -13.62 2.36
C THR A 4 -1.11 -12.51 3.04
N LEU A 5 -2.39 -12.78 3.30
CA LEU A 5 -3.23 -11.94 4.16
C LEU A 5 -2.80 -12.14 5.61
N LEU A 6 -2.44 -11.04 6.28
CA LEU A 6 -2.10 -11.03 7.69
C LEU A 6 -3.37 -11.10 8.54
N SER A 7 -3.38 -12.08 9.44
CA SER A 7 -4.45 -12.27 10.39
C SER A 7 -4.38 -11.25 11.53
N PHE A 8 -5.47 -11.09 12.28
CA PHE A 8 -5.48 -10.24 13.48
C PHE A 8 -4.38 -10.61 14.50
N ASP A 9 -4.06 -11.89 14.63
CA ASP A 9 -3.01 -12.36 15.54
C ASP A 9 -1.62 -11.89 15.09
N GLU A 10 -1.30 -12.02 13.81
CA GLU A 10 -0.05 -11.51 13.23
C GLU A 10 0.03 -9.98 13.33
N LEU A 11 -1.08 -9.26 13.07
CA LEU A 11 -1.13 -7.81 13.24
C LEU A 11 -0.89 -7.39 14.70
N LYS A 12 -1.36 -8.19 15.65
CA LYS A 12 -1.15 -7.96 17.08
C LYS A 12 0.32 -8.18 17.47
N GLU A 13 0.98 -9.19 16.92
CA GLU A 13 2.42 -9.39 17.13
C GLU A 13 3.25 -8.26 16.51
N MET A 14 2.88 -7.80 15.31
CA MET A 14 3.61 -6.72 14.63
C MET A 14 3.42 -5.35 15.28
N THR A 15 2.20 -5.01 15.68
CA THR A 15 1.86 -3.68 16.20
C THR A 15 1.94 -3.58 17.72
N GLY A 16 1.99 -4.72 18.43
CA GLY A 16 1.92 -4.79 19.89
C GLY A 16 0.54 -4.47 20.49
N PHE A 17 -0.47 -4.14 19.67
CA PHE A 17 -1.79 -3.79 20.17
C PHE A 17 -2.68 -5.01 20.33
N LYS A 18 -3.31 -5.14 21.51
CA LYS A 18 -4.15 -6.30 21.86
C LYS A 18 -5.60 -6.19 21.40
N THR A 19 -6.05 -5.04 20.90
CA THR A 19 -7.46 -4.78 20.58
C THR A 19 -7.65 -4.37 19.12
N ALA A 20 -8.68 -4.94 18.48
CA ALA A 20 -9.09 -4.60 17.10
C ALA A 20 -9.23 -3.10 16.83
N PRO A 21 -9.92 -2.29 17.68
CA PRO A 21 -10.01 -0.85 17.43
C PRO A 21 -8.66 -0.13 17.47
N ARG A 22 -7.71 -0.56 18.33
CA ARG A 22 -6.37 0.04 18.35
C ARG A 22 -5.55 -0.33 17.12
N ILE A 23 -5.64 -1.57 16.66
CA ILE A 23 -5.00 -1.99 15.41
C ILE A 23 -5.60 -1.20 14.23
N CYS A 24 -6.92 -1.07 14.15
CA CYS A 24 -7.57 -0.24 13.13
C CYS A 24 -7.09 1.21 13.19
N GLY A 25 -7.04 1.81 14.39
CA GLY A 25 -6.56 3.18 14.55
C GLY A 25 -5.09 3.36 14.16
N TRP A 26 -4.25 2.36 14.43
CA TRP A 26 -2.86 2.36 13.96
C TRP A 26 -2.77 2.23 12.43
N LEU A 27 -3.59 1.36 11.82
CA LEU A 27 -3.65 1.22 10.36
C LEU A 27 -4.11 2.53 9.70
N ASP A 28 -5.16 3.16 10.23
CA ASP A 28 -5.64 4.47 9.78
C ASP A 28 -4.57 5.57 9.93
N ALA A 29 -3.86 5.62 11.07
CA ALA A 29 -2.79 6.60 11.30
C ALA A 29 -1.63 6.45 10.29
N ASN A 30 -1.35 5.23 9.85
CA ASN A 30 -0.33 4.94 8.83
C ASN A 30 -0.89 4.94 7.40
N ARG A 31 -2.17 5.31 7.20
CA ARG A 31 -2.88 5.26 5.92
C ARG A 31 -2.83 3.89 5.22
N ILE A 32 -2.85 2.82 6.01
CA ILE A 32 -2.83 1.43 5.53
C ILE A 32 -4.27 0.99 5.26
N ALA A 33 -4.55 0.60 4.02
CA ALA A 33 -5.84 0.02 3.68
C ALA A 33 -6.00 -1.37 4.31
N TYR A 34 -7.14 -1.61 4.95
CA TYR A 34 -7.48 -2.89 5.58
C TYR A 34 -8.91 -3.31 5.27
N LEU A 35 -9.11 -4.61 5.21
CA LEU A 35 -10.42 -5.22 5.09
C LEU A 35 -10.92 -5.59 6.48
N LYS A 36 -12.24 -5.53 6.68
CA LYS A 36 -12.88 -6.08 7.87
C LYS A 36 -13.47 -7.43 7.52
N SER A 37 -13.04 -8.47 8.23
CA SER A 37 -13.69 -9.78 8.16
C SER A 37 -15.15 -9.68 8.65
N GLY A 38 -16.01 -10.62 8.27
CA GLY A 38 -17.40 -10.68 8.74
C GLY A 38 -17.56 -10.75 10.27
N ARG A 39 -16.49 -11.08 11.01
CA ARG A 39 -16.42 -11.04 12.48
C ARG A 39 -15.87 -9.73 13.07
N GLY A 40 -15.74 -8.67 12.25
CA GLY A 40 -15.25 -7.35 12.68
C GLY A 40 -13.74 -7.25 12.93
N ARG A 41 -12.95 -8.26 12.53
CA ARG A 41 -11.49 -8.27 12.69
C ARG A 41 -10.80 -7.65 11.48
N PRO A 42 -9.80 -6.76 11.66
CA PRO A 42 -9.03 -6.22 10.55
C PRO A 42 -8.13 -7.29 9.91
N LEU A 43 -8.05 -7.25 8.59
CA LEU A 43 -7.25 -8.10 7.71
C LEU A 43 -6.46 -7.19 6.77
N VAL A 44 -5.17 -7.44 6.60
CA VAL A 44 -4.29 -6.60 5.78
C VAL A 44 -3.41 -7.49 4.92
N SER A 45 -3.28 -7.19 3.63
CA SER A 45 -2.29 -7.86 2.77
C SER A 45 -0.88 -7.46 3.19
N ARG A 46 0.01 -8.46 3.35
CA ARG A 46 1.40 -8.22 3.71
C ARG A 46 2.13 -7.29 2.73
N ALA A 47 1.76 -7.35 1.44
CA ALA A 47 2.30 -6.45 0.41
C ALA A 47 1.96 -4.98 0.69
N VAL A 48 0.70 -4.69 1.02
CA VAL A 48 0.23 -3.32 1.34
C VAL A 48 0.94 -2.79 2.58
N LEU A 49 1.08 -3.63 3.60
CA LEU A 49 1.77 -3.27 4.83
C LEU A 49 3.25 -2.92 4.60
N ARG A 50 3.96 -3.72 3.78
CA ARG A 50 5.36 -3.43 3.40
C ARG A 50 5.50 -2.10 2.67
N VAL A 51 4.65 -1.86 1.67
CA VAL A 51 4.65 -0.60 0.91
C VAL A 51 4.40 0.59 1.83
N ALA A 52 3.46 0.49 2.76
CA ALA A 52 3.14 1.57 3.69
C ALA A 52 4.23 1.82 4.74
N LEU A 53 4.94 0.78 5.16
CA LEU A 53 6.10 0.90 6.06
C LEU A 53 7.36 1.41 5.35
N GLY A 54 7.29 1.68 4.04
CA GLY A 54 8.43 2.13 3.26
C GLY A 54 9.46 1.03 2.98
N GLU A 55 9.15 -0.23 3.32
CA GLU A 55 9.88 -1.38 2.80
C GLU A 55 9.51 -1.50 1.32
N MET A 56 10.33 -0.85 0.48
CA MET A 56 10.21 -0.98 -0.96
C MET A 56 10.09 -2.48 -1.28
N PRO A 57 9.03 -2.93 -2.00
CA PRO A 57 9.15 -4.20 -2.67
C PRO A 57 10.42 -4.07 -3.49
N VAL A 58 11.30 -5.07 -3.43
CA VAL A 58 12.36 -5.22 -4.41
C VAL A 58 11.62 -5.49 -5.73
N SER A 59 11.15 -4.41 -6.36
CA SER A 59 10.55 -4.40 -7.67
C SER A 59 11.68 -4.73 -8.61
N GLY A 60 11.87 -6.02 -8.84
CA GLY A 60 12.31 -6.46 -10.14
C GLY A 60 11.36 -5.86 -11.16
N SER A 61 11.86 -4.84 -11.85
CA SER A 61 11.34 -4.21 -13.07
C SER A 61 10.18 -3.20 -12.96
N ALA A 62 10.50 -2.03 -13.52
CA ALA A 62 9.63 -1.12 -14.27
C ALA A 62 8.50 -0.44 -13.51
N LEU A 63 8.78 0.74 -12.93
CA LEU A 63 7.87 1.90 -12.87
C LEU A 63 8.60 3.14 -12.28
N GLN A 64 9.86 3.36 -12.65
CA GLN A 64 10.28 4.75 -12.83
C GLN A 64 9.65 5.20 -14.14
N ALA A 65 8.40 5.66 -14.02
CA ALA A 65 7.80 6.53 -15.00
C ALA A 65 8.83 7.61 -15.32
N GLU A 66 9.30 7.60 -16.56
CA GLU A 66 10.03 8.67 -17.20
C GLU A 66 9.27 9.98 -16.94
N ARG A 67 9.68 10.69 -15.90
CA ARG A 67 9.32 12.08 -15.66
C ARG A 67 10.11 12.91 -16.68
N SER A 68 9.70 12.81 -17.94
CA SER A 68 10.14 13.69 -19.02
C SER A 68 8.96 13.92 -19.95
N ILE A 69 7.90 14.51 -19.40
CA ILE A 69 6.85 15.10 -20.23
C ILE A 69 7.43 16.39 -20.82
N ASN A 70 8.11 16.26 -21.95
CA ASN A 70 8.59 17.41 -22.71
C ASN A 70 7.41 17.95 -23.54
N PHE A 71 6.52 18.71 -22.88
CA PHE A 71 5.34 19.34 -23.48
C PHE A 71 5.63 20.36 -24.61
N LYS A 72 6.89 20.53 -25.03
CA LYS A 72 7.28 21.59 -25.97
C LYS A 72 7.13 21.24 -27.45
N LYS A 73 6.61 20.06 -27.82
CA LYS A 73 6.56 19.62 -29.23
C LYS A 73 5.20 19.21 -29.79
N LEU A 74 4.09 19.57 -29.13
CA LEU A 74 2.74 19.35 -29.67
C LEU A 74 2.10 20.63 -30.26
N ALA A 75 2.65 21.81 -29.98
CA ALA A 75 2.08 23.08 -30.42
C ALA A 75 2.43 23.49 -31.87
N ASP A 76 3.29 22.77 -32.58
CA ASP A 76 3.79 23.16 -33.91
C ASP A 76 3.21 22.34 -35.08
N ALA A 77 2.34 21.35 -34.81
CA ALA A 77 1.80 20.44 -35.83
C ALA A 77 0.37 20.79 -36.33
N VAL A 78 -0.22 21.89 -35.85
CA VAL A 78 -1.55 22.39 -36.28
C VAL A 78 -1.39 23.77 -36.91
N ARG A 79 -0.47 23.89 -37.87
CA ARG A 79 -0.37 25.08 -38.74
C ARG A 79 0.54 24.82 -39.95
N ARG A 80 0.25 23.79 -40.75
CA ARG A 80 0.64 23.74 -42.17
C ARG A 80 -0.48 23.09 -42.97
#